data_AF-A0A6I5X3C3-F1
#
_entry.id   AF-A0A6I5X3C3-F1
#
_cell.length_a   1.000
_cell.length_b   1.000
_cell.length_c   1.000
_cell.angle_alpha   90.00
_cell.angle_beta   90.00
_cell.angle_gamma   90.00
#
_symmetry.space_group_name_H-M   'P 1'
#
loop_
_entity.id
_entity.type
_entity.pdbx_description
1 polymer ?
#
loop_
_entity_poly.entity_id
_entity_poly.type
_entity_poly.pdbx_seq_one_letter_code
_entity_poly.pdbx_strand_id
1 'polypeptide(L)'
;MGAIDRALSTVPPKSVVMDDFGISGWLLWSHPELVPAADLRMEIYPTDYLHRYIDAGNAAPGWEAFVARIGARYALVERKSAIADALVHERHWAPMATSSTFVLLRAPQANP
;
A
#
# COMPACT_ATOMS: atom_id res chain seq x y z
N MET A 1 0.70 1.75 16.11
CA MET A 1 -0.09 0.95 15.15
C MET A 1 -1.58 0.78 15.50
N GLY A 2 -2.04 0.85 16.77
CA GLY A 2 -3.43 0.47 17.11
C GLY A 2 -4.58 1.12 16.30
N ALA A 3 -4.46 2.39 15.86
CA ALA A 3 -5.48 2.99 15.00
C ALA A 3 -5.44 2.43 13.56
N ILE A 4 -4.25 2.14 13.04
CA ILE A 4 -4.05 1.52 11.72
C ILE A 4 -4.57 0.08 11.73
N ASP A 5 -4.19 -0.70 12.75
CA ASP A 5 -4.62 -2.09 12.95
C ASP A 5 -6.16 -2.23 12.94
N ARG A 6 -6.86 -1.44 13.77
CA ARG A 6 -8.33 -1.41 13.76
C ARG A 6 -8.94 -1.02 12.41
N ALA A 7 -8.29 -0.12 11.66
CA ALA A 7 -8.78 0.28 10.34
C ALA A 7 -8.54 -0.81 9.29
N LEU A 8 -7.41 -1.51 9.35
CA LEU A 8 -7.11 -2.66 8.49
C LEU A 8 -8.10 -3.81 8.71
N SER A 9 -8.59 -4.03 9.93
CA SER A 9 -9.65 -5.03 10.19
C SER A 9 -10.98 -4.75 9.46
N THR A 10 -11.15 -3.54 8.88
CA THR A 10 -12.33 -3.19 8.06
C THR A 10 -12.08 -3.35 6.56
N VAL A 11 -10.84 -3.64 6.15
CA VAL A 11 -10.46 -3.86 4.76
C VAL A 11 -10.99 -5.24 4.33
N PRO A 12 -11.63 -5.36 3.15
CA PRO A 12 -12.11 -6.65 2.67
C PRO A 12 -10.96 -7.68 2.58
N PRO A 13 -11.18 -8.93 3.01
CA PRO A 13 -10.20 -9.99 2.84
C PRO A 13 -9.75 -10.13 1.38
N LYS A 14 -8.50 -10.56 1.19
CA LYS A 14 -7.81 -10.71 -0.11
C LYS A 14 -7.57 -9.40 -0.86
N SER A 15 -7.81 -8.25 -0.23
CA SER A 15 -7.43 -6.96 -0.81
C SER A 15 -5.91 -6.85 -0.90
N VAL A 16 -5.43 -6.38 -2.05
CA VAL A 16 -4.03 -5.99 -2.23
C VAL A 16 -3.80 -4.63 -1.58
N VAL A 17 -2.77 -4.56 -0.75
CA VAL A 17 -2.32 -3.35 -0.06
C VAL A 17 -0.97 -2.95 -0.65
N MET A 18 -0.87 -1.74 -1.22
CA MET A 18 0.44 -1.14 -1.52
C MET A 18 1.09 -0.74 -0.19
N ASP A 19 1.88 -1.64 0.38
CA ASP A 19 2.54 -1.42 1.66
C ASP A 19 3.96 -0.90 1.51
N ASP A 20 4.50 -0.35 2.60
CA ASP A 20 5.94 -0.12 2.74
C ASP A 20 6.63 -1.41 3.14
N PHE A 21 7.78 -1.72 2.52
CA PHE A 21 8.47 -2.99 2.73
C PHE A 21 8.88 -3.19 4.21
N GLY A 22 9.25 -2.10 4.89
CA GLY A 22 9.64 -2.12 6.30
C GLY A 22 8.52 -2.52 7.26
N ILE A 23 7.25 -2.46 6.82
CA ILE A 23 6.09 -2.88 7.61
C ILE A 23 5.38 -4.13 7.08
N SER A 24 5.79 -4.63 5.92
CA SER A 24 5.21 -5.82 5.26
C SER A 24 5.11 -7.05 6.17
N GLY A 25 6.15 -7.34 6.97
CA GLY A 25 6.16 -8.47 7.89
C GLY A 25 5.12 -8.35 9.01
N TRP A 26 4.93 -7.14 9.56
CA TRP A 26 3.89 -6.88 10.55
C TRP A 26 2.49 -6.98 9.95
N LEU A 27 2.31 -6.46 8.73
CA LEU A 27 1.05 -6.53 7.99
C LEU A 27 0.66 -7.99 7.75
N LEU A 28 1.59 -8.80 7.24
CA LEU A 28 1.38 -10.23 6.98
C LEU A 28 1.05 -11.02 8.27
N TRP A 29 1.68 -10.69 9.40
CA TRP A 29 1.42 -11.34 10.68
C TRP A 29 0.09 -10.93 11.32
N SER A 30 -0.24 -9.64 11.30
CA SER A 30 -1.42 -9.10 12.01
C SER A 30 -2.71 -9.23 11.20
N HIS A 31 -2.60 -9.18 9.87
CA HIS A 31 -3.72 -9.23 8.93
C HIS A 31 -3.45 -10.26 7.82
N PRO A 32 -3.34 -11.56 8.16
CA PRO A 32 -2.98 -12.62 7.22
C PRO A 32 -4.00 -12.81 6.08
N GLU A 33 -5.20 -12.24 6.21
CA GLU A 33 -6.22 -12.20 5.17
C GLU A 33 -5.94 -11.17 4.07
N LEU A 34 -5.04 -10.21 4.28
CA LEU A 34 -4.67 -9.19 3.31
C LEU A 34 -3.43 -9.63 2.50
N VAL A 35 -3.25 -8.99 1.34
CA VAL A 35 -2.15 -9.31 0.42
C VAL A 35 -1.22 -8.10 0.33
N PRO A 36 -0.03 -8.12 0.97
CA PRO A 36 1.01 -7.12 0.74
C PRO A 36 1.41 -7.07 -0.74
N ALA A 37 1.78 -5.90 -1.24
CA ALA A 37 2.27 -5.73 -2.61
C ALA A 37 3.67 -6.35 -2.77
N ALA A 38 4.49 -6.27 -1.73
CA ALA A 38 5.73 -7.01 -1.60
C ALA A 38 5.98 -7.32 -0.12
N ASP A 39 6.70 -8.40 0.18
CA ASP A 39 7.00 -8.78 1.55
C ASP A 39 8.37 -9.44 1.68
N LEU A 40 8.72 -9.81 2.91
CA LEU A 40 10.02 -10.39 3.27
C LEU A 40 10.42 -11.64 2.46
N ARG A 41 9.47 -12.31 1.78
CA ARG A 41 9.71 -13.43 0.86
C ARG A 41 10.10 -12.94 -0.52
N MET A 42 11.07 -12.04 -0.61
CA MET A 42 11.44 -11.35 -1.86
C MET A 42 11.79 -12.31 -3.01
N GLU A 43 12.26 -13.52 -2.70
CA GLU A 43 12.65 -14.57 -3.65
C GLU A 43 11.49 -15.10 -4.52
N ILE A 44 10.24 -14.87 -4.11
CA ILE A 44 9.06 -15.32 -4.87
C ILE A 44 8.66 -14.32 -5.95
N TYR A 45 9.21 -13.09 -5.91
CA TYR A 45 8.87 -12.02 -6.83
C TYR A 45 9.88 -11.95 -7.97
N PRO A 46 9.42 -11.80 -9.23
CA PRO A 46 10.30 -11.45 -10.33
C PRO A 46 11.08 -10.17 -10.05
N THR A 47 12.36 -10.11 -10.43
CA THR A 47 13.21 -8.94 -10.20
C THR A 47 12.62 -7.65 -10.78
N ASP A 48 12.03 -7.72 -11.97
CA ASP A 48 11.39 -6.59 -12.63
C ASP A 48 10.10 -6.13 -11.92
N TYR A 49 9.43 -7.03 -11.18
CA TYR A 49 8.33 -6.66 -10.30
C TYR A 49 8.84 -5.84 -9.12
N LEU A 50 9.92 -6.31 -8.46
CA LEU A 50 10.51 -5.62 -7.30
C LEU A 50 11.05 -4.23 -7.67
N HIS A 51 11.68 -4.08 -8.84
CA HIS A 51 12.10 -2.77 -9.33
C HIS A 51 10.90 -1.82 -9.49
N ARG A 52 9.81 -2.27 -10.13
CA ARG A 52 8.61 -1.43 -10.29
C ARG A 52 7.93 -1.11 -8.95
N TYR A 53 7.98 -2.03 -7.98
CA TYR A 53 7.50 -1.77 -6.62
C TYR A 53 8.32 -0.67 -5.94
N ILE A 54 9.65 -0.73 -6.02
CA ILE A 54 10.56 0.30 -5.49
C ILE A 54 10.31 1.64 -6.19
N ASP A 55 10.24 1.63 -7.52
CA ASP A 55 9.95 2.82 -8.33
C ASP A 55 8.61 3.43 -7.94
N ALA A 56 7.58 2.59 -7.73
CA ALA A 56 6.28 3.05 -7.26
C ALA A 56 6.34 3.67 -5.86
N GLY A 57 7.10 3.09 -4.92
CA GLY A 57 7.33 3.67 -3.60
C GLY A 57 7.98 5.07 -3.66
N ASN A 58 8.81 5.30 -4.67
CA ASN A 58 9.45 6.58 -4.95
C ASN A 58 8.60 7.54 -5.80
N ALA A 59 7.35 7.16 -6.13
CA ALA A 59 6.49 7.88 -7.08
C ALA A 59 7.19 8.18 -8.42
N ALA A 60 8.09 7.29 -8.86
CA ALA A 60 8.80 7.43 -10.12
C ALA A 60 7.84 7.18 -11.33
N PRO A 61 8.17 7.66 -12.54
CA PRO A 61 7.31 7.51 -13.71
C PRO A 61 6.84 6.06 -13.92
N GLY A 62 5.52 5.87 -14.06
CA GLY A 62 4.90 4.56 -14.22
C GLY A 62 4.35 3.95 -12.92
N TRP A 63 4.46 4.64 -11.79
CA TRP A 63 3.93 4.20 -10.50
C TRP A 63 2.40 3.95 -10.54
N GLU A 64 1.63 4.77 -11.25
CA GLU A 64 0.17 4.64 -11.35
C GLU A 64 -0.21 3.34 -12.07
N ALA A 65 0.53 3.04 -13.15
CA ALA A 65 0.35 1.81 -13.90
C ALA A 65 0.69 0.59 -13.03
N PHE A 66 1.71 0.69 -12.18
CA PHE A 66 2.03 -0.37 -11.22
C PHE A 66 0.91 -0.57 -10.19
N VAL A 67 0.47 0.49 -9.51
CA VAL A 67 -0.62 0.45 -8.50
C VAL A 67 -1.91 -0.10 -9.10
N ALA A 68 -2.25 0.32 -10.32
CA ALA A 68 -3.41 -0.20 -11.06
C ALA A 68 -3.24 -1.67 -11.45
N ARG A 69 -2.05 -2.07 -11.92
CA ARG A 69 -1.75 -3.45 -12.34
C ARG A 69 -1.85 -4.45 -11.19
N ILE A 70 -1.42 -4.07 -9.98
CA ILE A 70 -1.57 -4.92 -8.79
C ILE A 70 -2.98 -4.86 -8.19
N GLY A 71 -3.86 -4.00 -8.73
CA GLY A 71 -5.23 -3.85 -8.25
C GLY A 71 -5.33 -3.24 -6.84
N ALA A 72 -4.31 -2.52 -6.39
CA ALA A 72 -4.29 -1.97 -5.04
C ALA A 72 -5.40 -0.91 -4.89
N ARG A 73 -6.22 -1.11 -3.85
CA ARG A 73 -7.30 -0.19 -3.43
C ARG A 73 -7.00 0.46 -2.08
N TYR A 74 -5.95 -0.02 -1.43
CA TYR A 74 -5.49 0.39 -0.11
C TYR A 74 -3.97 0.51 -0.13
N ALA A 75 -3.42 1.43 0.65
CA ALA A 75 -1.98 1.62 0.76
C ALA A 75 -1.60 1.87 2.22
N LEU A 76 -0.61 1.13 2.72
CA LEU A 76 -0.06 1.31 4.07
C LEU A 76 1.40 1.73 3.93
N VAL A 77 1.63 3.02 3.83
CA VAL A 77 2.94 3.58 3.50
C VAL A 77 3.40 4.57 4.56
N GLU A 78 4.69 4.89 4.58
CA GLU A 78 5.17 5.98 5.41
C GLU A 78 4.46 7.29 5.06
N ARG A 79 4.00 8.02 6.08
CA ARG A 79 3.16 9.22 5.93
C ARG A 79 3.82 10.31 5.09
N LYS A 80 5.14 10.39 5.13
CA LYS A 80 5.94 11.41 4.42
C LYS A 80 6.64 10.86 3.18
N SER A 81 6.27 9.66 2.72
CA SER A 81 6.83 9.09 1.49
C SER A 81 6.29 9.80 0.25
N ALA A 82 7.06 9.75 -0.85
CA ALA A 82 6.64 10.29 -2.14
C ALA A 82 5.36 9.64 -2.64
N ILE A 83 5.22 8.32 -2.48
CA ILE A 83 4.01 7.60 -2.90
C ILE A 83 2.78 7.99 -2.07
N ALA A 84 2.92 8.29 -0.77
CA ALA A 84 1.79 8.77 0.03
C ALA A 84 1.28 10.13 -0.48
N ASP A 85 2.21 11.04 -0.79
CA ASP A 85 1.92 12.37 -1.34
C ASP A 85 1.21 12.25 -2.70
N ALA A 86 1.78 11.47 -3.61
CA ALA A 86 1.22 11.24 -4.95
C ALA A 86 -0.17 10.59 -4.91
N LEU A 87 -0.36 9.56 -4.07
CA LEU A 87 -1.67 8.91 -3.92
C LEU A 87 -2.76 9.89 -3.45
N VAL A 88 -2.44 10.79 -2.52
CA VAL A 88 -3.39 11.77 -1.97
C VAL A 88 -3.63 12.91 -2.95
N HIS A 89 -2.58 13.52 -3.49
CA HIS A 89 -2.68 14.76 -4.25
C HIS A 89 -2.99 14.54 -5.72
N GLU A 90 -2.48 13.47 -6.34
CA GLU A 90 -2.67 13.21 -7.76
C GLU A 90 -3.79 12.21 -8.04
N ARG A 91 -4.04 11.27 -7.11
CA ARG A 91 -5.05 10.22 -7.28
C ARG A 91 -6.22 10.33 -6.31
N HIS A 92 -6.21 11.33 -5.44
CA HIS A 92 -7.29 11.65 -4.49
C HIS A 92 -7.66 10.49 -3.55
N TRP A 93 -6.65 9.70 -3.15
CA TRP A 93 -6.84 8.70 -2.10
C TRP A 93 -7.03 9.39 -0.76
N ALA A 94 -7.93 8.85 0.06
CA ALA A 94 -8.27 9.43 1.35
C ALA A 94 -7.64 8.65 2.52
N PRO A 95 -7.16 9.31 3.57
CA PRO A 95 -6.69 8.64 4.78
C PRO A 95 -7.84 7.96 5.52
N MET A 96 -7.69 6.66 5.79
CA MET A 96 -8.58 5.90 6.67
C MET A 96 -8.13 6.00 8.13
N ALA A 97 -6.82 5.89 8.35
CA ALA A 97 -6.21 5.96 9.67
C ALA A 97 -4.76 6.41 9.55
N THR A 98 -4.23 6.96 10.64
CA THR A 98 -2.85 7.44 10.66
C THR A 98 -2.18 7.14 12.00
N SER A 99 -0.85 7.07 11.96
CA SER A 99 0.02 7.00 13.14
C SER A 99 1.14 8.05 13.01
N SER A 100 2.08 8.14 13.94
CA SER A 100 3.22 9.04 13.81
C SER A 100 4.04 8.80 12.54
N THR A 101 4.11 7.56 12.08
CA THR A 101 5.01 7.12 10.99
C THR A 101 4.26 6.72 9.73
N PHE A 102 3.15 5.99 9.85
CA PHE A 102 2.43 5.41 8.72
C PHE A 102 1.04 6.04 8.52
N VAL A 103 0.56 5.98 7.28
CA VAL A 103 -0.82 6.28 6.89
C VAL A 103 -1.41 5.08 6.16
N LEU A 104 -2.66 4.75 6.50
CA LEU A 104 -3.50 3.86 5.71
C LEU A 104 -4.38 4.73 4.81
N LEU A 105 -4.23 4.58 3.50
CA LEU A 105 -5.01 5.28 2.48
C LEU A 105 -5.99 4.33 1.80
N ARG A 106 -7.08 4.88 1.28
CA ARG A 106 -8.06 4.19 0.45
C ARG A 106 -8.27 4.94 -0.86
N ALA A 107 -8.25 4.21 -1.96
CA ALA A 107 -8.59 4.74 -3.28
C ALA A 107 -10.04 5.29 -3.33
N PRO A 108 -10.31 6.34 -4.12
CA PRO A 108 -11.66 6.87 -4.30
C PRO A 108 -12.58 5.79 -4.86
N GLN A 109 -13.85 5.76 -4.43
CA GLN A 109 -14.84 4.87 -5.04
C GLN A 109 -14.88 5.16 -6.54
N ALA A 110 -14.84 4.10 -7.37
CA ALA A 110 -15.16 4.28 -8.77
C ALA A 110 -16.62 4.76 -8.82
N ASN A 111 -16.87 5.92 -9.45
CA ASN A 111 -18.24 6.27 -9.78
C ASN A 111 -18.81 5.13 -10.66
N PRO A 112 -20.01 4.63 -10.37
CA PRO A 112 -20.65 3.61 -11.21
C PRO A 112 -20.85 4.10 -12.65
#